data_AF-A0A7X1FSV6-F1
#
_entry.id   AF-A0A7X1FSV6-F1
#
_cell.length_a   1.000
_cell.length_b   1.000
_cell.length_c   1.000
_cell.angle_alpha   90.00
_cell.angle_beta   90.00
_cell.angle_gamma   90.00
#
_symmetry.space_group_name_H-M   'P 1'
#
loop_
_entity.id
_entity.type
_entity.pdbx_description
1 polymer ?
#
loop_
_entity_poly.entity_id
_entity_poly.type
_entity_poly.pdbx_seq_one_letter_code
_entity_poly.pdbx_strand_id
1 'polypeptide(L)' 'MALTTIEQASGQWTVVNTDQITYIREDTYGTAIHFSSGEHIICSLELNDLLSRLAPASPEMMLTRPS' A
#
# COMPACT_ATOMS: atom_id res chain seq x y z
N MET A 1 -2.18 11.93 5.40
CA MET A 1 -2.86 11.46 4.18
C MET A 1 -1.80 11.02 3.19
N ALA A 2 -1.46 9.74 3.26
CA ALA A 2 -0.50 9.10 2.37
C ALA A 2 -1.27 8.47 1.19
N LEU A 3 -1.06 9.00 -0.01
CA LEU A 3 -1.67 8.49 -1.24
C LEU A 3 -0.61 7.77 -2.04
N THR A 4 -0.91 6.55 -2.47
CA THR A 4 -0.01 5.72 -3.28
C THR A 4 -0.76 5.24 -4.52
N THR A 5 -0.11 5.30 -5.68
CA THR A 5 -0.66 4.72 -6.90
C THR A 5 -0.24 3.26 -6.98
N ILE A 6 -1.20 2.37 -7.18
CA ILE A 6 -0.96 0.94 -7.35
C ILE A 6 -1.60 0.44 -8.64
N GLU A 7 -1.02 -0.63 -9.18
CA GLU A 7 -1.56 -1.32 -10.35
C GLU A 7 -2.43 -2.49 -9.88
N GLN A 8 -3.65 -2.54 -10.41
CA GLN A 8 -4.59 -3.63 -10.19
C GLN A 8 -4.27 -4.81 -11.11
N ALA A 9 -4.74 -6.00 -10.75
CA ALA A 9 -4.63 -7.20 -11.58
C ALA A 9 -5.29 -7.04 -12.97
N SER A 10 -6.23 -6.10 -13.11
CA SER A 10 -6.85 -5.72 -14.38
C SER A 10 -5.93 -4.89 -15.30
N GLY A 11 -4.74 -4.50 -14.85
CA GLY A 11 -3.83 -3.56 -15.53
C GLY A 11 -4.24 -2.10 -15.36
N GLN A 12 -5.25 -1.80 -14.54
CA GLN A 12 -5.68 -0.43 -14.24
C GLN A 12 -4.86 0.14 -13.08
N TRP A 13 -4.46 1.41 -13.21
CA TRP A 13 -3.78 2.14 -12.15
C TRP A 13 -4.79 2.88 -11.28
N THR A 14 -4.70 2.71 -9.96
CA THR A 14 -5.61 3.32 -8.99
C THR A 14 -4.81 4.02 -7.89
N VAL A 15 -5.26 5.22 -7.50
CA VAL A 15 -4.72 5.95 -6.35
C VAL A 15 -5.46 5.49 -5.11
N VAL A 16 -4.71 5.01 -4.11
CA VAL A 16 -5.25 4.51 -2.85
C VAL A 16 -4.76 5.35 -1.69
N ASN A 17 -5.65 5.57 -0.72
CA ASN A 17 -5.29 6.19 0.55
C ASN A 17 -4.80 5.11 1.52
N THR A 18 -3.50 5.11 1.82
CA THR A 18 -2.89 4.08 2.66
C THR A 18 -3.36 4.17 4.11
N ASP A 19 -3.79 5.36 4.56
CA ASP A 19 -4.40 5.56 5.88
C ASP A 19 -5.76 4.82 6.02
N GLN A 20 -6.41 4.42 4.91
CA GLN A 20 -7.67 3.67 4.92
C GLN A 20 -7.50 2.16 4.74
N ILE A 21 -6.27 1.67 4.60
CA ILE A 21 -5.99 0.24 4.47
C ILE A 21 -6.14 -0.40 5.85
N THR A 22 -7.01 -1.40 5.94
CA THR A 22 -7.19 -2.18 7.18
C THR A 22 -6.18 -3.31 7.24
N TYR A 23 -6.06 -4.08 6.16
CA TYR A 23 -5.10 -5.19 6.05
C TYR A 23 -4.86 -5.55 4.59
N ILE A 24 -3.77 -6.29 4.36
CA ILE A 24 -3.36 -6.79 3.06
C ILE A 24 -3.17 -8.29 3.20
N ARG A 25 -3.63 -9.05 2.22
CA ARG A 25 -3.49 -10.51 2.19
C ARG A 25 -3.20 -11.01 0.79
N GLU A 26 -2.52 -12.14 0.69
CA GLU A 26 -2.47 -12.90 -0.55
C GLU A 26 -3.79 -13.66 -0.74
N ASP A 27 -4.30 -13.63 -1.96
CA ASP A 27 -5.45 -14.40 -2.41
C ASP A 27 -5.07 -15.21 -3.66
N THR A 28 -5.95 -16.11 -4.07
CA THR A 28 -5.80 -17.00 -5.22
C THR A 28 -5.53 -16.24 -6.52
N TYR A 29 -5.96 -14.99 -6.60
CA TYR A 29 -5.86 -14.13 -7.79
C TYR A 29 -4.79 -13.03 -7.69
N GLY A 30 -4.00 -13.00 -6.61
CA GLY A 30 -2.97 -11.99 -6.35
C GLY A 30 -3.12 -11.35 -4.97
N THR A 31 -2.45 -10.21 -4.76
CA THR A 31 -2.44 -9.53 -3.46
C THR A 31 -3.66 -8.62 -3.32
N ALA A 32 -4.53 -8.88 -2.34
CA ALA A 32 -5.70 -8.07 -2.06
C ALA A 32 -5.44 -7.05 -0.95
N ILE A 33 -5.79 -5.78 -1.20
CA ILE A 33 -5.83 -4.72 -0.18
C ILE A 33 -7.28 -4.54 0.26
N HIS A 34 -7.54 -4.65 1.55
CA HIS A 34 -8.85 -4.41 2.14
C HIS A 34 -8.88 -3.04 2.83
N PHE A 35 -9.92 -2.26 2.52
CA PHE A 35 -10.13 -0.94 3.08
C PHE A 35 -11.16 -0.94 4.20
N SER A 36 -11.06 0.07 5.06
CA SER A 36 -12.01 0.26 6.17
C SER A 36 -13.44 0.54 5.71
N SER A 37 -13.64 0.90 4.43
CA SER A 37 -14.97 1.05 3.81
C SER A 37 -15.66 -0.30 3.51
N GLY A 38 -14.92 -1.42 3.58
CA GLY A 38 -15.37 -2.73 3.13
C GLY A 38 -15.06 -3.03 1.66
N GLU A 39 -14.54 -2.06 0.92
CA GLU A 39 -14.03 -2.28 -0.44
C GLU A 39 -12.69 -3.03 -0.41
N HIS A 40 -12.36 -3.69 -1.51
CA HIS A 40 -11.05 -4.29 -1.71
C HIS A 40 -10.63 -4.18 -3.17
N ILE A 41 -9.32 -4.21 -3.39
CA ILE A 41 -8.73 -4.22 -4.72
C ILE A 41 -7.69 -5.32 -4.81
N ILE A 42 -7.62 -5.96 -5.97
CA ILE A 42 -6.65 -7.01 -6.27
C ILE A 42 -5.52 -6.39 -7.07
N CYS A 43 -4.30 -6.50 -6.56
CA CYS A 43 -3.09 -5.93 -7.13
C CYS A 43 -2.40 -6.95 -8.05
N SER A 44 -1.71 -6.44 -9.07
CA SER A 44 -0.83 -7.26 -9.92
C SER A 44 0.46 -7.68 -9.20
N LEU A 45 0.88 -6.88 -8.23
CA LEU A 45 2.12 -7.07 -7.46
C LEU A 45 1.99 -8.13 -6.37
N GLU A 46 3.10 -8.81 -6.09
CA GLU A 46 3.24 -9.69 -4.93
C GLU A 46 3.24 -8.90 -3.61
N LEU A 47 2.93 -9.58 -2.51
CA LEU A 47 2.74 -8.95 -1.19
C LEU A 47 3.94 -8.12 -0.75
N ASN A 48 5.16 -8.65 -0.90
CA ASN A 48 6.37 -7.96 -0.44
C ASN A 48 6.67 -6.68 -1.24
N ASP A 49 6.48 -6.71 -2.57
CA ASP A 49 6.63 -5.54 -3.42
C ASP A 49 5.57 -4.47 -3.11
N LEU A 50 4.34 -4.91 -2.88
CA LEU A 50 3.25 -4.03 -2.52
C LEU A 50 3.50 -3.37 -1.16
N LEU A 51 3.92 -4.14 -0.15
CA LEU A 51 4.29 -3.63 1.17
C LEU A 51 5.45 -2.63 1.08
N SER A 52 6.44 -2.89 0.22
CA SER A 52 7.57 -1.98 0.02
C SER A 52 7.16 -0.65 -0.61
N ARG A 53 6.12 -0.64 -1.46
CA ARG A 53 5.55 0.58 -2.04
C ARG A 53 4.60 1.32 -1.10
N LEU A 54 3.90 0.59 -0.24
CA LEU A 54 2.95 1.15 0.72
C LEU A 54 3.63 1.62 2.00
N ALA A 55 4.81 1.09 2.31
CA ALA A 55 5.62 1.58 3.39
C ALA A 55 5.87 3.08 3.17
N PRO A 56 5.58 3.94 4.15
CA PRO A 56 6.01 5.32 4.07
C PRO A 56 7.52 5.27 3.85
N ALA A 57 8.03 5.95 2.81
CA ALA A 57 9.45 6.18 2.68
C ALA A 57 9.93 6.63 4.05
N SER A 58 10.72 5.80 4.74
CA SER A 58 11.10 6.04 6.11
C SER A 58 11.48 7.52 6.21
N PRO A 59 10.87 8.31 7.13
CA PRO A 59 11.43 9.61 7.41
C PRO A 59 12.86 9.28 7.80
N GLU A 60 13.83 9.64 6.95
CA GLU A 60 15.23 9.63 7.33
C GLU A 60 15.24 10.28 8.71
N MET A 61 15.70 9.53 9.71
CA MET A 61 15.89 10.08 11.04
C MET A 61 16.74 11.33 10.85
N MET A 62 16.11 12.51 10.84
CA MET A 62 16.73 13.75 11.25
C MET A 62 17.00 13.55 12.72
N LEU A 63 18.09 12.83 13.00
CA LEU A 63 18.75 12.78 14.28
C LEU A 63 19.21 14.22 14.52
N THR A 64 18.31 15.02 15.09
CA THR A 64 18.65 16.30 15.68
C THR A 64 19.69 16.00 16.74
N ARG A 65 20.98 16.15 16.40
CA ARG A 65 22.01 16.23 17.44
C ARG A 65 21.79 17.56 18.15
N PRO A 66 21.57 17.55 19.48
CA PRO A 66 21.47 18.78 20.24
C PRO A 66 22.84 19.43 20.42
N SER A 67 22.78 20.77 20.41
CA SER A 67 23.74 21.76 20.94
C SER A 67 24.98 22.07 20.12
#